data_AF-A0A2D6INT1-F1
#
_entry.id   AF-A0A2D6INT1-F1
#
_cell.length_a   1.000
_cell.length_b   1.000
_cell.length_c   1.000
_cell.angle_alpha   90.00
_cell.angle_beta   90.00
_cell.angle_gamma   90.00
#
_symmetry.space_group_name_H-M   'P 1'
#
loop_
_entity.id
_entity.type
_entity.pdbx_description
1 polymer ?
#
loop_
_entity_poly.entity_id
_entity_poly.type
_entity_poly.pdbx_seq_one_letter_code
_entity_poly.pdbx_strand_id
1 'polypeptide(L)'
;MTDQSTNPAKQTSGSAAKTKKGVSSPGKRKGSRSFLNFILFIAIIVVVALFVRAEMERRATQEELTLKAAELEQLRETAERSGQAVADEVLEKLRQHIDLPVDPVPTVATIVDVEQLREANEFYAPAENGDHLIITDRRAILYDSDRDIILDIVPVQINQQQAEAALGEGEEAPEGTDAPAAGTSPAASPSPAAETSPSPATSPAS
;
A
#
# COMPACT_ATOMS: atom_id res chain seq x y z
N MET A 1 17.26 -28.56 32.69
CA MET A 1 18.70 -28.51 32.37
C MET A 1 19.02 -27.08 31.93
N THR A 2 19.67 -26.25 32.76
CA THR A 2 21.14 -25.99 32.75
C THR A 2 21.61 -25.47 31.38
N ASP A 3 22.23 -24.29 31.22
CA ASP A 3 23.07 -23.53 32.14
C ASP A 3 23.03 -22.02 31.90
N GLN A 4 23.22 -21.30 33.01
CA GLN A 4 23.67 -19.92 33.08
C GLN A 4 25.07 -19.78 32.47
N SER A 5 25.31 -18.73 31.69
CA SER A 5 26.67 -18.23 31.48
C SER A 5 26.79 -16.82 32.05
N THR A 6 27.30 -16.80 33.28
CA THR A 6 27.86 -15.64 33.97
C THR A 6 29.30 -15.47 33.53
N ASN A 7 29.74 -14.23 33.29
CA ASN A 7 31.16 -13.90 33.34
C ASN A 7 31.36 -12.61 34.18
N PRO A 8 32.16 -12.65 35.26
CA PRO A 8 32.38 -11.54 36.19
C PRO A 8 33.78 -10.90 36.08
N ALA A 9 33.99 -9.85 36.90
CA ALA A 9 35.27 -9.34 37.42
C ALA A 9 36.15 -8.54 36.42
N LYS A 10 36.94 -7.51 36.78
CA LYS A 10 37.42 -6.85 38.02
C LYS A 10 38.05 -5.53 37.53
N GLN A 11 37.78 -4.36 38.12
CA GLN A 11 38.46 -3.77 39.28
C GLN A 11 39.97 -3.57 39.10
N THR A 12 40.47 -2.32 39.21
CA THR A 12 41.51 -1.90 40.19
C THR A 12 41.97 -0.43 39.98
N SER A 13 42.08 0.27 41.12
CA SER A 13 43.02 1.35 41.52
C SER A 13 43.46 2.39 40.47
N GLY A 14 43.30 3.69 40.67
CA GLY A 14 43.74 4.43 41.85
C GLY A 14 45.13 5.05 41.59
N SER A 15 45.20 6.36 41.38
CA SER A 15 46.44 7.13 41.60
C SER A 15 46.10 8.59 41.88
N ALA A 16 46.35 8.98 43.13
CA ALA A 16 46.33 10.34 43.62
C ALA A 16 47.76 10.90 43.58
N ALA A 17 47.95 12.10 43.01
CA ALA A 17 49.10 12.95 43.33
C ALA A 17 48.91 14.42 42.86
N LYS A 18 48.34 15.21 43.76
CA LYS A 18 48.77 16.56 44.19
C LYS A 18 50.07 17.08 43.54
N THR A 19 50.07 18.26 42.90
CA THR A 19 50.75 19.50 43.38
C THR A 19 50.84 20.66 42.37
N LYS A 20 50.62 21.86 42.92
CA LYS A 20 51.37 23.14 42.74
C LYS A 20 51.14 24.04 41.50
N LYS A 21 50.64 25.24 41.87
CA LYS A 21 51.17 26.60 41.58
C LYS A 21 51.24 27.06 40.11
N GLY A 22 50.64 28.23 39.87
CA GLY A 22 51.12 29.13 38.82
C GLY A 22 50.08 30.14 38.35
N VAL A 23 49.89 31.21 39.11
CA VAL A 23 49.35 32.49 38.61
C VAL A 23 50.38 33.13 37.68
N SER A 24 49.91 33.91 36.69
CA SER A 24 50.59 34.75 35.67
C SER A 24 50.45 34.16 34.25
N SER A 25 50.05 34.87 33.18
CA SER A 25 49.76 36.28 32.90
C SER A 25 48.84 36.35 31.67
N PRO A 26 48.01 37.39 31.48
CA PRO A 26 47.23 37.57 30.25
C PRO A 26 48.12 38.15 29.14
N GLY A 27 48.67 37.27 28.30
CA GLY A 27 49.41 37.65 27.11
C GLY A 27 48.47 38.15 26.01
N LYS A 28 48.36 39.48 25.86
CA LYS A 28 47.76 40.15 24.69
C LYS A 28 48.38 39.63 23.39
N ARG A 29 47.67 38.78 22.64
CA ARG A 29 48.04 38.38 21.27
C ARG A 29 47.50 39.42 20.27
N LYS A 30 48.29 40.47 20.08
CA LYS A 30 48.16 41.44 18.98
C LYS A 30 48.68 40.78 17.70
N GLY A 31 47.82 40.61 16.68
CA GLY A 31 48.25 40.27 15.30
C GLY A 31 47.70 38.99 14.66
N SER A 32 46.53 38.46 15.04
CA SER A 32 45.97 37.22 14.45
C SER A 32 45.12 37.45 13.17
N ARG A 33 45.24 38.57 12.47
CA ARG A 33 44.40 38.82 11.27
C ARG A 33 44.81 37.93 10.08
N SER A 34 46.10 37.64 9.90
CA SER A 34 46.55 36.74 8.82
C SER A 34 46.29 35.26 9.12
N PHE A 35 46.39 34.83 10.38
CA PHE A 35 46.11 33.44 10.77
C PHE A 35 44.61 33.11 10.73
N LEU A 36 43.76 34.08 11.09
CA LEU A 36 42.31 33.93 11.00
C LEU A 36 41.83 33.80 9.54
N ASN A 37 42.40 34.60 8.63
CA ASN A 37 42.08 34.51 7.20
C ASN A 37 42.52 33.15 6.59
N PHE A 38 43.62 32.56 7.08
CA PHE A 38 44.06 31.24 6.64
C PHE A 38 43.11 30.13 7.11
N ILE A 39 42.64 30.18 8.37
CA ILE A 39 41.63 29.24 8.89
C ILE A 39 40.30 29.38 8.11
N LEU A 40 39.88 30.61 7.81
CA LEU A 40 38.68 30.86 7.00
C LEU A 40 38.80 30.24 5.60
N PHE A 41 39.97 30.35 4.96
CA PHE A 41 40.21 29.77 3.65
C PHE A 41 40.15 28.24 3.65
N ILE A 42 40.72 27.59 4.67
CA ILE A 42 40.62 26.14 4.86
C ILE A 42 39.17 25.71 5.09
N ALA A 43 38.42 26.44 5.92
CA ALA A 43 37.01 26.16 6.18
C ALA A 43 36.17 26.23 4.89
N ILE A 44 36.43 27.22 4.01
CA ILE A 44 35.76 27.34 2.72
C ILE A 44 36.09 26.13 1.81
N ILE A 45 37.35 25.71 1.74
CA ILE A 45 37.74 24.53 0.95
C ILE A 45 37.03 23.26 1.42
N VAL A 46 36.91 23.07 2.74
CA VAL A 46 36.18 21.92 3.31
C VAL A 46 34.71 21.97 2.92
N VAL A 47 34.05 23.14 2.99
CA VAL A 47 32.65 23.29 2.57
C VAL A 47 32.48 23.00 1.07
N VAL A 48 33.39 23.49 0.23
CA VAL A 48 33.38 23.21 -1.21
C VAL A 48 33.58 21.73 -1.50
N ALA A 49 34.49 21.06 -0.81
CA ALA A 49 34.71 19.62 -0.97
C ALA A 49 33.48 18.80 -0.55
N LEU A 50 32.81 19.18 0.55
CA LEU A 50 31.55 18.56 0.96
C LEU A 50 30.44 18.81 -0.06
N PHE A 51 30.36 20.01 -0.64
CA PHE A 51 29.40 20.34 -1.68
C PHE A 51 29.61 19.52 -2.96
N VAL A 52 30.86 19.38 -3.43
CA VAL A 52 31.20 18.56 -4.60
C VAL A 52 30.91 17.08 -4.34
N ARG A 53 31.17 16.57 -3.13
CA ARG A 53 30.81 15.21 -2.74
C ARG A 53 29.30 14.98 -2.75
N ALA A 54 28.53 15.92 -2.21
CA ALA A 54 27.07 15.86 -2.21
C ALA A 54 26.47 15.94 -3.62
N GLU A 55 27.07 16.74 -4.52
CA GLU A 55 26.71 16.79 -5.94
C GLU A 55 27.01 15.46 -6.67
N MET A 56 28.15 14.82 -6.39
CA MET A 56 28.45 13.51 -6.99
C MET A 56 27.52 12.39 -6.51
N GLU A 57 27.16 12.37 -5.23
CA GLU A 57 26.21 11.39 -4.68
C GLU A 57 24.81 11.52 -5.30
N ARG A 58 24.38 12.75 -5.66
CA ARG A 58 23.11 13.00 -6.38
C ARG A 58 23.09 12.47 -7.81
N ARG A 59 24.24 12.46 -8.51
CA ARG A 59 24.31 11.95 -9.89
C ARG A 59 24.23 10.42 -9.93
N ALA A 60 24.87 9.75 -8.98
CA ALA A 60 24.88 8.28 -8.92
C ALA A 60 23.49 7.69 -8.59
N THR A 61 22.66 8.40 -7.82
CA THR A 61 21.32 7.90 -7.43
C THR A 61 20.28 8.01 -8.54
N GLN A 62 20.44 8.92 -9.50
CA GLN A 62 19.47 9.06 -10.60
C GLN A 62 19.58 7.93 -11.61
N GLU A 63 20.80 7.45 -11.89
CA GLU A 63 21.03 6.39 -12.87
C GLU A 63 20.40 5.06 -12.43
N GLU A 64 20.55 4.68 -11.15
CA GLU A 64 19.95 3.46 -10.62
C GLU A 64 18.41 3.50 -10.66
N LEU A 65 17.82 4.66 -10.38
CA LEU A 65 16.37 4.84 -10.44
C LEU A 65 15.86 4.75 -11.88
N THR A 66 16.58 5.32 -12.85
CA THR A 66 16.19 5.22 -14.26
C THR A 66 16.26 3.78 -14.78
N LEU A 67 17.27 3.00 -14.35
CA LEU A 67 17.37 1.59 -14.71
C LEU A 67 16.22 0.79 -14.13
N LYS A 68 15.95 0.95 -12.83
CA LYS A 68 14.84 0.26 -12.16
C LYS A 68 13.48 0.63 -12.74
N ALA A 69 13.26 1.91 -13.06
CA ALA A 69 12.04 2.36 -13.71
C ALA A 69 11.87 1.70 -15.10
N ALA A 70 12.94 1.63 -15.91
CA ALA A 70 12.89 0.97 -17.21
C ALA A 70 12.65 -0.55 -17.11
N GLU A 71 13.23 -1.21 -16.10
CA GLU A 71 13.00 -2.64 -15.85
C GLU A 71 11.55 -2.92 -15.45
N LEU A 72 10.98 -2.13 -14.52
CA LEU A 72 9.59 -2.26 -14.11
C LEU A 72 8.64 -1.99 -15.28
N GLU A 73 8.93 -0.98 -16.11
CA GLU A 73 8.16 -0.69 -17.30
C GLU A 73 8.17 -1.87 -18.28
N GLN A 74 9.33 -2.46 -18.52
CA GLN A 74 9.46 -3.63 -19.40
C GLN A 74 8.70 -4.84 -18.87
N LEU A 75 8.76 -5.10 -17.56
CA LEU A 75 8.00 -6.18 -16.91
C LEU A 75 6.50 -5.95 -17.04
N ARG A 76 6.05 -4.73 -16.78
CA ARG A 76 4.64 -4.35 -16.90
C ARG A 76 4.15 -4.52 -18.33
N GLU A 77 4.88 -3.99 -19.31
CA GLU A 77 4.50 -4.08 -20.72
C GLU A 77 4.46 -5.54 -21.20
N THR A 78 5.40 -6.38 -20.73
CA THR A 78 5.40 -7.82 -21.03
C THR A 78 4.20 -8.52 -20.39
N ALA A 79 3.91 -8.23 -19.12
CA ALA A 79 2.76 -8.76 -18.41
C ALA A 79 1.44 -8.34 -19.07
N GLU A 80 1.29 -7.07 -19.43
CA GLU A 80 0.11 -6.53 -20.11
C GLU A 80 -0.10 -7.19 -21.48
N ARG A 81 0.95 -7.31 -22.30
CA ARG A 81 0.86 -8.03 -23.59
C ARG A 81 0.45 -9.48 -23.41
N SER A 82 1.00 -10.17 -22.41
CA SER A 82 0.64 -11.56 -22.13
C SER A 82 -0.81 -11.69 -21.65
N GLY A 83 -1.27 -10.78 -20.79
CA GLY A 83 -2.64 -10.75 -20.29
C GLY A 83 -3.65 -10.44 -21.40
N GLN A 84 -3.34 -9.49 -22.27
CA GLN A 84 -4.16 -9.17 -23.45
C GLN A 84 -4.25 -10.35 -24.41
N ALA A 85 -3.13 -11.02 -24.70
CA ALA A 85 -3.14 -12.20 -25.57
C ALA A 85 -4.00 -13.34 -25.02
N VAL A 86 -3.93 -13.60 -23.70
CA VAL A 86 -4.79 -14.60 -23.04
C VAL A 86 -6.26 -14.17 -23.07
N ALA A 87 -6.55 -12.89 -22.81
CA ALA A 87 -7.91 -12.36 -22.88
C ALA A 87 -8.49 -12.52 -24.29
N ASP A 88 -7.73 -12.18 -25.33
CA ASP A 88 -8.15 -12.32 -26.73
C ASP A 88 -8.44 -13.78 -27.10
N GLU A 89 -7.58 -14.73 -26.66
CA GLU A 89 -7.79 -16.15 -26.87
C GLU A 89 -9.09 -16.64 -26.20
N VAL A 90 -9.32 -16.23 -24.95
CA VAL A 90 -10.53 -16.57 -24.20
C VAL A 90 -11.78 -15.99 -24.89
N LEU A 91 -11.72 -14.73 -25.35
CA LEU A 91 -12.82 -14.12 -26.09
C LEU A 91 -13.09 -14.83 -27.42
N GLU A 92 -12.06 -15.26 -28.13
CA GLU A 92 -12.20 -15.98 -29.39
C GLU A 92 -12.93 -17.31 -29.20
N LYS A 93 -12.55 -18.08 -28.17
CA LYS A 93 -13.25 -19.33 -27.82
C LYS A 93 -14.70 -19.06 -27.42
N LEU A 94 -14.93 -18.07 -26.55
CA LEU A 94 -16.27 -17.72 -26.09
C LEU A 94 -17.21 -17.29 -27.23
N ARG A 95 -16.70 -16.58 -28.24
CA ARG A 95 -17.45 -16.17 -29.45
C ARG A 95 -17.95 -17.35 -30.29
N GLN A 96 -17.37 -18.54 -30.13
CA GLN A 96 -17.85 -19.74 -30.81
C GLN A 96 -19.12 -20.30 -30.17
N HIS A 97 -19.31 -20.05 -28.87
CA HIS A 97 -20.44 -20.54 -28.08
C HIS A 97 -21.60 -19.56 -28.04
N ILE A 98 -21.31 -18.26 -28.03
CA ILE A 98 -22.32 -17.19 -27.95
C ILE A 98 -22.00 -16.04 -28.89
N ASP A 99 -23.05 -15.39 -29.37
CA ASP A 99 -22.91 -14.13 -30.11
C ASP A 99 -22.50 -13.01 -29.13
N LEU A 100 -21.23 -12.62 -29.21
CA LEU A 100 -20.60 -11.60 -28.37
C LEU A 100 -20.21 -10.40 -29.26
N PRO A 101 -20.73 -9.18 -28.98
CA PRO A 101 -20.39 -8.01 -29.77
C PRO A 101 -18.89 -7.73 -29.68
N VAL A 102 -18.33 -7.21 -30.77
CA VAL A 102 -16.91 -6.84 -30.86
C VAL A 102 -16.65 -5.45 -30.25
N ASP A 103 -17.70 -4.66 -30.10
CA ASP A 103 -17.69 -3.29 -29.57
C ASP A 103 -18.95 -3.06 -28.70
N PRO A 104 -18.82 -2.74 -27.40
CA PRO A 104 -17.58 -2.51 -26.63
C PRO A 104 -16.81 -3.79 -26.35
N VAL A 105 -15.47 -3.67 -26.22
CA VAL A 105 -14.58 -4.79 -25.87
C VAL A 105 -14.90 -5.29 -24.45
N PRO A 106 -15.27 -6.58 -24.27
CA PRO A 106 -15.50 -7.18 -22.97
C PRO A 106 -14.26 -7.14 -22.06
N THR A 107 -14.46 -6.96 -20.76
CA THR A 107 -13.39 -7.08 -19.76
C THR A 107 -13.26 -8.54 -19.32
N VAL A 108 -12.04 -9.07 -19.31
CA VAL A 108 -11.73 -10.42 -18.80
C VAL A 108 -10.98 -10.30 -17.48
N ALA A 109 -11.44 -11.03 -16.47
CA ALA A 109 -10.75 -11.18 -15.19
C ALA A 109 -10.57 -12.67 -14.87
N THR A 110 -9.43 -13.04 -14.33
CA THR A 110 -9.17 -14.42 -13.86
C THR A 110 -9.52 -14.51 -12.38
N ILE A 111 -10.25 -15.56 -12.01
CA ILE A 111 -10.62 -15.83 -10.61
C ILE A 111 -9.44 -16.45 -9.88
N VAL A 112 -8.95 -15.78 -8.83
CA VAL A 112 -7.83 -16.26 -8.00
C VAL A 112 -8.31 -16.90 -6.69
N ASP A 113 -9.41 -16.39 -6.13
CA ASP A 113 -9.99 -16.89 -4.88
C ASP A 113 -11.52 -17.01 -5.00
N VAL A 114 -11.96 -18.19 -5.39
CA VAL A 114 -13.37 -18.51 -5.60
C VAL A 114 -14.16 -18.63 -4.29
N GLU A 115 -13.53 -19.00 -3.18
CA GLU A 115 -14.23 -19.23 -1.92
C GLU A 115 -14.81 -17.91 -1.40
N GLN A 116 -14.02 -16.83 -1.45
CA GLN A 116 -14.53 -15.48 -1.10
C GLN A 116 -15.64 -15.00 -2.03
N LEU A 117 -15.53 -15.31 -3.33
CA LEU A 117 -16.53 -14.87 -4.32
C LEU A 117 -17.86 -15.62 -4.17
N ARG A 118 -17.82 -16.91 -3.81
CA ARG A 118 -19.00 -17.73 -3.52
C ARG A 118 -19.79 -17.21 -2.32
N GLU A 119 -19.09 -16.73 -1.29
CA GLU A 119 -19.74 -16.08 -0.14
C GLU A 119 -20.44 -14.78 -0.54
N ALA A 120 -19.89 -14.04 -1.51
CA ALA A 120 -20.47 -12.80 -2.00
C ALA A 120 -21.69 -13.02 -2.90
N ASN A 121 -21.68 -14.04 -3.77
CA ASN A 121 -22.77 -14.32 -4.70
C ASN A 121 -22.79 -15.79 -5.16
N GLU A 122 -24.00 -16.37 -5.24
CA GLU A 122 -24.26 -17.72 -5.77
C GLU A 122 -23.83 -17.88 -7.24
N PHE A 123 -23.71 -16.79 -7.99
CA PHE A 123 -23.16 -16.79 -9.36
C PHE A 123 -21.78 -17.48 -9.47
N TYR A 124 -20.97 -17.45 -8.41
CA TYR A 124 -19.65 -18.09 -8.38
C TYR A 124 -19.68 -19.54 -7.84
N ALA A 125 -20.85 -20.10 -7.54
CA ALA A 125 -20.99 -21.47 -7.05
C ALA A 125 -20.36 -22.52 -7.99
N PRO A 126 -20.51 -22.45 -9.33
CA PRO A 126 -19.89 -23.40 -10.23
C PRO A 126 -18.45 -23.05 -10.62
N ALA A 127 -17.92 -21.90 -10.20
CA ALA A 127 -16.58 -21.42 -10.56
C ALA A 127 -15.47 -22.20 -9.84
N GLU A 128 -14.27 -22.20 -10.42
CA GLU A 128 -13.01 -22.68 -9.85
C GLU A 128 -11.91 -21.62 -10.01
N ASN A 129 -10.82 -21.76 -9.24
CA ASN A 129 -9.67 -20.86 -9.38
C ASN A 129 -8.97 -21.12 -10.71
N GLY A 130 -8.79 -20.07 -11.50
CA GLY A 130 -8.31 -20.15 -12.89
C GLY A 130 -9.39 -19.88 -13.92
N ASP A 131 -10.68 -19.97 -13.55
CA ASP A 131 -11.78 -19.60 -14.45
C ASP A 131 -11.75 -18.11 -14.81
N HIS A 132 -12.38 -17.79 -15.93
CA HIS A 132 -12.48 -16.42 -16.43
C HIS A 132 -13.88 -15.86 -16.23
N LEU A 133 -13.92 -14.66 -15.67
CA LEU A 133 -15.09 -13.80 -15.62
C LEU A 133 -15.02 -12.81 -16.77
N ILE A 134 -15.98 -12.88 -17.68
CA ILE A 134 -16.12 -11.95 -18.80
C ILE A 134 -17.29 -11.01 -18.51
N ILE A 135 -17.01 -9.71 -18.40
CA ILE A 135 -18.01 -8.68 -18.14
C ILE A 135 -18.28 -7.91 -19.43
N THR A 136 -19.56 -7.84 -19.81
CA THR A 136 -20.07 -7.05 -20.93
C THR A 136 -21.01 -5.94 -20.44
N ASP A 137 -21.50 -5.12 -21.37
CA ASP A 137 -22.51 -4.08 -21.10
C ASP A 137 -23.82 -4.62 -20.51
N ARG A 138 -24.19 -5.86 -20.84
CA ARG A 138 -25.50 -6.46 -20.51
C ARG A 138 -25.42 -7.63 -19.55
N ARG A 139 -24.30 -8.36 -19.53
CA ARG A 139 -24.17 -9.62 -18.80
C ARG A 139 -22.74 -9.91 -18.35
N ALA A 140 -22.63 -10.61 -17.23
CA ALA A 140 -21.41 -11.22 -16.75
C ALA A 140 -21.49 -12.71 -17.04
N ILE A 141 -20.40 -13.26 -17.55
CA ILE A 141 -20.32 -14.63 -18.05
C ILE A 141 -19.15 -15.29 -17.34
N LEU A 142 -19.43 -16.41 -16.69
CA LEU A 142 -18.42 -17.26 -16.08
C LEU A 142 -18.06 -18.36 -17.09
N TYR A 143 -16.77 -18.46 -17.40
CA TYR A 143 -16.27 -19.30 -18.47
C TYR A 143 -15.00 -20.04 -18.04
N ASP A 144 -14.98 -21.32 -18.32
CA ASP A 144 -13.81 -22.18 -18.11
C ASP A 144 -13.09 -22.37 -19.46
N SER A 145 -11.87 -21.84 -19.55
CA SER A 145 -11.05 -21.87 -20.77
C SER A 145 -10.36 -23.21 -21.01
N ASP A 146 -10.22 -24.04 -19.98
CA ASP A 146 -9.61 -25.37 -20.05
C ASP A 146 -10.60 -26.41 -20.58
N ARG A 147 -11.85 -26.32 -20.12
CA ARG A 147 -12.96 -27.18 -20.57
C ARG A 147 -13.72 -26.63 -21.77
N ASP A 148 -13.51 -25.37 -22.14
CA ASP A 148 -14.21 -24.69 -23.24
C ASP A 148 -15.74 -24.69 -23.03
N ILE A 149 -16.18 -24.38 -21.81
CA ILE A 149 -17.60 -24.37 -21.42
C ILE A 149 -17.99 -23.09 -20.69
N ILE A 150 -19.24 -22.67 -20.93
CA ILE A 150 -19.88 -21.60 -20.16
C ILE A 150 -20.52 -22.21 -18.91
N LEU A 151 -20.10 -21.73 -17.74
CA LEU A 151 -20.58 -22.22 -16.45
C LEU A 151 -21.88 -21.52 -16.04
N ASP A 152 -21.92 -20.19 -16.11
CA ASP A 152 -23.12 -19.41 -15.78
C ASP A 152 -23.13 -18.05 -16.48
N ILE A 153 -24.33 -17.46 -16.64
CA ILE A 153 -24.54 -16.15 -17.26
C ILE A 153 -25.58 -15.38 -16.45
N VAL A 154 -25.20 -14.18 -15.97
CA VAL A 154 -26.12 -13.29 -15.25
C VAL A 154 -26.18 -11.91 -15.91
N PRO A 155 -27.36 -11.27 -15.99
CA PRO A 155 -27.46 -9.90 -16.46
C PRO A 155 -26.79 -8.93 -15.47
N VAL A 156 -26.01 -7.98 -15.97
CA VAL A 156 -25.43 -6.91 -15.15
C VAL A 156 -26.21 -5.62 -15.36
N GLN A 157 -26.52 -4.93 -14.28
CA GLN A 157 -26.90 -3.53 -14.32
C GLN A 157 -25.70 -2.73 -13.87
N ILE A 158 -24.94 -2.19 -14.83
CA ILE A 158 -23.79 -1.35 -14.52
C ILE A 158 -24.32 -0.01 -14.00
N ASN A 159 -24.39 0.14 -12.69
CA ASN A 159 -24.40 1.46 -12.07
C ASN A 159 -22.97 2.00 -12.18
N GLN A 160 -22.73 2.93 -13.11
CA GLN A 160 -21.39 3.44 -13.45
C GLN A 160 -20.55 3.85 -12.23
N GLN A 161 -21.19 4.29 -11.15
CA GLN A 161 -20.56 4.68 -9.88
C GLN A 161 -19.75 3.55 -9.19
N GLN A 162 -20.05 2.28 -9.49
CA GLN A 162 -19.42 1.14 -8.82
C GLN A 162 -18.23 0.56 -9.60
N ALA A 163 -18.18 0.78 -10.92
CA ALA A 163 -17.04 0.41 -11.76
C ALA A 163 -15.84 1.35 -11.56
N GLU A 164 -16.10 2.64 -11.31
CA GLU A 164 -15.06 3.62 -10.95
C GLU A 164 -14.49 3.38 -9.55
N ALA A 165 -15.28 2.83 -8.62
CA ALA A 165 -14.78 2.45 -7.29
C ALA A 165 -13.83 1.24 -7.35
N ALA A 166 -14.13 0.23 -8.18
CA ALA A 166 -13.29 -0.96 -8.33
C ALA A 166 -11.99 -0.69 -9.14
N LEU A 167 -11.96 0.37 -9.94
CA LEU A 167 -10.78 0.79 -10.72
C LEU A 167 -10.03 1.97 -10.08
N GLY A 168 -10.53 2.53 -8.97
CA GLY A 168 -10.03 3.72 -8.29
C GLY A 168 -9.27 3.46 -6.97
N GLU A 169 -9.25 2.23 -6.46
CA GLU A 169 -8.49 1.89 -5.23
C GLU A 169 -7.00 1.66 -5.53
N GLY A 170 -6.34 2.72 -5.98
CA GLY A 170 -4.89 2.74 -6.21
C GLY A 170 -4.20 4.06 -5.90
N GLU A 171 -4.92 5.15 -5.64
CA GLU A 171 -4.29 6.45 -5.41
C GLU A 171 -5.10 7.31 -4.43
N GLU A 172 -4.91 7.08 -3.12
CA GLU A 172 -4.64 8.15 -2.14
C GLU A 172 -4.63 7.59 -0.70
N ALA A 173 -3.44 7.47 -0.13
CA ALA A 173 -3.16 7.72 1.29
C ALA A 173 -1.64 7.72 1.52
N PRO A 174 -1.07 8.45 2.49
CA PRO A 174 -1.62 9.55 3.30
C PRO A 174 -0.62 10.72 3.55
N GLU A 175 -1.05 11.75 4.30
CA GLU A 175 -0.30 12.70 5.16
C GLU A 175 -0.77 14.16 4.93
N GLY A 176 -1.19 14.97 5.91
CA GLY A 176 -1.29 14.88 7.36
C GLY A 176 -1.60 16.29 7.92
N THR A 177 -1.98 16.36 9.21
CA THR A 177 -1.93 17.58 10.10
C THR A 177 -3.09 18.57 9.88
N ASP A 178 -4.02 18.86 10.78
CA ASP A 178 -3.95 19.14 12.22
C ASP A 178 -5.33 18.94 12.91
N ALA A 179 -5.34 18.41 14.13
CA ALA A 179 -6.32 18.76 15.17
C ALA A 179 -5.82 20.04 15.88
N PRO A 180 -6.60 20.85 16.65
CA PRO A 180 -7.92 20.58 17.25
C PRO A 180 -8.93 21.77 17.23
N ALA A 181 -10.21 21.52 17.57
CA ALA A 181 -10.97 22.25 18.62
C ALA A 181 -12.50 22.27 18.41
N ALA A 182 -13.19 21.68 19.40
CA ALA A 182 -14.36 22.19 20.13
C ALA A 182 -15.72 22.50 19.45
N GLY A 183 -16.76 21.87 20.02
CA GLY A 183 -18.16 22.33 20.04
C GLY A 183 -19.07 21.51 19.12
N THR A 184 -20.25 21.03 19.49
CA THR A 184 -21.08 21.26 20.68
C THR A 184 -22.09 20.12 20.74
N SER A 185 -22.31 19.58 21.93
CA SER A 185 -23.44 18.72 22.27
C SER A 185 -24.78 19.39 21.90
N PRO A 186 -25.78 18.62 21.41
CA PRO A 186 -27.02 18.62 22.18
C PRO A 186 -27.67 17.24 22.31
N ALA A 187 -28.19 17.04 23.51
CA ALA A 187 -29.10 16.00 23.93
C ALA A 187 -30.43 15.99 23.15
N ALA A 188 -31.03 14.82 22.99
CA ALA A 188 -32.46 14.60 23.24
C ALA A 188 -32.82 13.10 23.13
N SER A 189 -33.34 12.54 24.22
CA SER A 189 -34.16 11.34 24.27
C SER A 189 -35.41 11.47 23.37
N PRO A 190 -36.04 10.36 22.96
CA PRO A 190 -37.10 9.82 23.82
C PRO A 190 -37.18 8.28 23.90
N SER A 191 -37.39 7.83 25.13
CA SER A 191 -38.15 6.63 25.52
C SER A 191 -39.61 6.78 25.03
N PRO A 192 -40.34 5.73 24.59
CA PRO A 192 -40.99 4.83 25.56
C PRO A 192 -41.12 3.35 25.09
N ALA A 193 -40.63 2.44 25.93
CA ALA A 193 -41.11 1.06 25.99
C ALA A 193 -41.88 0.90 27.30
N ALA A 194 -43.19 0.68 27.20
CA ALA A 194 -44.08 0.23 28.26
C ALA A 194 -45.08 -0.73 27.58
N GLU A 195 -44.99 -2.03 27.89
CA GLU A 195 -45.95 -2.73 28.78
C GLU A 195 -47.38 -2.74 28.19
N THR A 196 -47.95 -3.87 27.78
CA THR A 196 -48.57 -4.84 28.71
C THR A 196 -49.08 -6.09 27.97
N SER A 197 -48.92 -7.24 28.64
CA SER A 197 -49.58 -8.57 28.57
C SER A 197 -51.11 -8.59 28.25
N PRO A 198 -51.84 -9.74 28.30
CA PRO A 198 -51.57 -11.17 28.00
C PRO A 198 -52.66 -11.84 27.09
N SER A 199 -52.44 -13.13 26.77
CA SER A 199 -53.39 -14.29 26.58
C SER A 199 -54.86 -14.15 27.04
N PRO A 200 -55.83 -15.05 26.71
CA PRO A 200 -55.77 -16.34 25.99
C PRO A 200 -56.99 -16.67 25.06
N ALA A 201 -57.07 -17.93 24.59
CA ALA A 201 -58.27 -18.77 24.42
C ALA A 201 -58.73 -19.17 22.98
N THR A 202 -58.47 -20.44 22.67
CA THR A 202 -59.44 -21.52 22.35
C THR A 202 -60.62 -21.22 21.42
N SER A 203 -60.68 -21.90 20.26
CA SER A 203 -61.81 -22.80 19.92
C SER A 203 -61.60 -23.59 18.60
N PRO A 204 -62.25 -24.78 18.47
CA PRO A 204 -62.04 -25.75 17.40
C PRO A 204 -63.14 -25.78 16.33
N ALA A 205 -62.89 -26.60 15.29
CA ALA A 205 -63.84 -27.32 14.43
C ALA A 205 -64.62 -26.55 13.35
N SER A 206 -64.39 -26.94 12.10
CA SER A 206 -65.39 -27.55 11.21
C SER A 206 -64.70 -28.34 10.10
#